data_AF-R9B6C0-F1
#
_entry.id   AF-R9B6C0-F1
#
_cell.length_a   1.000
_cell.length_b   1.000
_cell.length_c   1.000
_cell.angle_alpha   90.00
_cell.angle_beta   90.00
_cell.angle_gamma   90.00
#
_symmetry.space_group_name_H-M   'P 1'
#
loop_
_entity.id
_entity.type
_entity.pdbx_description
1 polymer ?
#
loop_
_entity_poly.entity_id
_entity_poly.type
_entity_poly.pdbx_seq_one_letter_code
_entity_poly.pdbx_strand_id
1 'polypeptide(L)'
;MEAEVLIDNILERIDEGGPRSYYSFETFIVHLLKYHIEKQNKKFLVKIEPSYAGDGLAPQGFDNFLGPTLIEIKFNLAAQPINVIISKLCAHISSMIKEVVLSDLIIISAKSVPEKIREKILTRFEQESVPFRIHIWGPEEINKIASQHRARVNEIANNLFALRLESAVSKPTIDWKSERDKVVTSLKESYQKGQFSLFLGAGVSSSAGMPDWNTLLSSLFVTYLTQEFDSDVDVSDKDISELVNRLNVVDEPSALMAARYLRKGLVKNTTEAKEFKNAITKNLYKLRDSNFEINSRLIKSIACMCIPRRTGAKVRSIITYNFDDLLERQLTSNNILHSCIYSDRESYDPDELPVYHVHGFLPEERNKYEGLDNSTLVFSEEGYHQIYSDTYHWSNLVQLNGLRENNCLMIGLSMTDPNLRRLLDISARNIERSKHYAFMKRLALKSFAYDNKSTKNPVIDNLEGAEKFLQRHHNLNEELMKELGVTIIWYEDYDDIPFIIEEVTRY
;
A
#
# COMPACT_ATOMS: atom_id res chain seq x y z
N MET A 1 37.34 -18.42 8.65
CA MET A 1 37.67 -17.28 9.52
C MET A 1 37.62 -15.92 8.83
N GLU A 2 38.56 -15.46 8.00
CA GLU A 2 38.41 -14.12 7.38
C GLU A 2 37.32 -14.02 6.29
N ALA A 3 36.98 -15.13 5.63
CA ALA A 3 35.92 -15.15 4.63
C ALA A 3 34.53 -15.05 5.26
N GLU A 4 34.22 -15.83 6.31
CA GLU A 4 32.91 -15.87 7.00
C GLU A 4 32.36 -14.48 7.34
N VAL A 5 33.24 -13.53 7.68
CA VAL A 5 32.88 -12.20 8.19
C VAL A 5 32.33 -11.25 7.11
N LEU A 6 32.58 -11.47 5.82
CA LEU A 6 32.25 -10.45 4.80
C LEU A 6 30.75 -10.38 4.51
N ILE A 7 30.10 -11.53 4.31
CA ILE A 7 28.66 -11.57 4.01
C ILE A 7 27.82 -11.34 5.24
N ASP A 8 28.21 -11.85 6.41
CA ASP A 8 27.43 -11.64 7.63
C ASP A 8 27.33 -10.14 7.96
N ASN A 9 28.41 -9.38 7.79
CA ASN A 9 28.39 -7.92 7.94
C ASN A 9 27.51 -7.20 6.89
N ILE A 10 27.43 -7.73 5.68
CA ILE A 10 26.60 -7.15 4.61
C ILE A 10 25.13 -7.52 4.85
N LEU A 11 24.85 -8.75 5.27
CA LEU A 11 23.53 -9.20 5.66
C LEU A 11 23.02 -8.45 6.89
N GLU A 12 23.87 -8.15 7.88
CA GLU A 12 23.51 -7.29 9.02
C GLU A 12 23.16 -5.87 8.59
N ARG A 13 23.85 -5.33 7.57
CA ARG A 13 23.52 -4.01 7.00
C ARG A 13 22.24 -4.04 6.17
N ILE A 14 21.91 -5.18 5.57
CA ILE A 14 20.72 -5.36 4.71
C ILE A 14 19.48 -5.77 5.54
N ASP A 15 19.67 -6.45 6.68
CA ASP A 15 18.58 -6.97 7.51
C ASP A 15 17.94 -5.87 8.37
N GLU A 16 17.24 -4.94 7.72
CA GLU A 16 16.41 -3.90 8.35
C GLU A 16 15.04 -4.45 8.81
N GLY A 17 14.74 -5.69 8.46
CA GLY A 17 13.44 -6.35 8.58
C GLY A 17 12.53 -6.14 7.38
N GLY A 18 11.69 -7.13 7.11
CA GLY A 18 10.53 -7.00 6.22
C GLY A 18 10.82 -7.15 4.72
N PRO A 19 9.95 -6.60 3.84
CA PRO A 19 10.14 -6.68 2.40
C PRO A 19 11.42 -5.97 1.96
N ARG A 20 11.84 -4.91 2.69
CA ARG A 20 13.11 -4.22 2.43
C ARG A 20 14.30 -5.18 2.48
N SER A 21 14.44 -5.97 3.54
CA SER A 21 15.51 -6.97 3.63
C SER A 21 15.48 -7.95 2.46
N TYR A 22 14.29 -8.46 2.10
CA TYR A 22 14.14 -9.41 1.00
C TYR A 22 14.55 -8.81 -0.35
N TYR A 23 14.00 -7.66 -0.72
CA TYR A 23 14.29 -7.03 -2.01
C TYR A 23 15.73 -6.52 -2.11
N SER A 24 16.29 -6.02 -1.01
CA SER A 24 17.70 -5.62 -0.94
C SER A 24 18.63 -6.82 -1.09
N PHE A 25 18.30 -7.96 -0.45
CA PHE A 25 19.05 -9.20 -0.63
C PHE A 25 18.90 -9.77 -2.05
N GLU A 26 17.70 -9.80 -2.61
CA GLU A 26 17.45 -10.23 -3.98
C GLU A 26 18.27 -9.40 -4.97
N THR A 27 18.23 -8.07 -4.84
CA THR A 27 19.02 -7.15 -5.66
C THR A 27 20.52 -7.43 -5.51
N PHE A 28 21.00 -7.60 -4.28
CA PHE A 28 22.40 -7.91 -4.01
C PHE A 28 22.85 -9.19 -4.74
N ILE A 29 22.10 -10.29 -4.59
CA ILE A 29 22.42 -11.58 -5.18
C ILE A 29 22.34 -11.53 -6.70
N VAL A 30 21.30 -10.92 -7.26
CA VAL A 30 21.13 -10.77 -8.71
C VAL A 30 22.32 -10.02 -9.32
N HIS A 31 22.71 -8.89 -8.74
CA HIS A 31 23.84 -8.10 -9.24
C HIS A 31 25.19 -8.78 -9.03
N LEU A 32 25.38 -9.49 -7.91
CA LEU A 32 26.59 -10.27 -7.64
C LEU A 32 26.75 -11.41 -8.66
N LEU A 33 25.68 -12.19 -8.89
CA LEU A 33 25.69 -13.30 -9.83
C LEU A 33 25.83 -12.80 -11.26
N LYS A 34 25.13 -11.73 -11.64
CA LYS A 34 25.29 -11.10 -12.96
C LYS A 34 26.76 -10.79 -13.24
N TYR A 35 27.42 -10.08 -12.33
CA TYR A 35 28.84 -9.74 -12.47
C TYR A 35 29.75 -10.98 -12.51
N HIS A 36 29.50 -11.95 -11.64
CA HIS A 36 30.30 -13.17 -11.56
C HIS A 36 30.18 -14.02 -12.85
N ILE A 37 28.97 -14.18 -13.39
CA ILE A 37 28.67 -14.96 -14.59
C ILE A 37 29.18 -14.25 -15.85
N GLU A 38 29.00 -12.92 -15.94
CA GLU A 38 29.49 -12.12 -17.07
C GLU A 38 31.03 -12.13 -17.16
N LYS A 39 31.75 -12.19 -16.03
CA LYS A 39 33.21 -12.35 -15.99
C LYS A 39 33.68 -13.69 -16.59
N GLN A 40 32.80 -14.69 -16.65
CA GLN A 40 33.04 -15.96 -17.33
C GLN A 40 32.65 -15.93 -18.82
N ASN A 41 32.32 -14.75 -19.37
CA ASN A 41 31.77 -14.56 -20.72
C ASN A 41 30.46 -15.31 -20.97
N LYS A 42 29.68 -15.55 -19.90
CA LYS A 42 28.37 -16.19 -19.98
C LYS A 42 27.27 -15.16 -19.76
N LYS A 43 26.08 -15.42 -20.30
CA LYS A 43 24.92 -14.52 -20.15
C LYS A 43 24.11 -14.88 -18.92
N PHE A 44 23.69 -13.86 -18.17
CA PHE A 44 22.72 -13.98 -17.08
C PHE A 44 21.46 -13.18 -17.42
N LEU A 45 20.31 -13.86 -17.41
CA LEU A 45 19.00 -13.28 -17.67
C LEU A 45 18.30 -13.05 -16.34
N VAL A 46 18.12 -11.79 -15.97
CA VAL A 46 17.39 -11.39 -14.76
C VAL A 46 15.92 -11.24 -15.12
N LYS A 47 15.02 -11.73 -14.27
CA LYS A 47 13.55 -11.69 -14.41
C LYS A 47 13.02 -10.50 -15.24
N ILE A 48 12.73 -10.77 -16.53
CA ILE A 48 12.25 -9.76 -17.50
C ILE A 48 10.71 -9.69 -17.48
N GLU A 49 10.02 -10.76 -17.08
CA GLU A 49 8.56 -10.85 -17.07
C GLU A 49 7.98 -11.58 -15.83
N PRO A 50 6.76 -11.25 -15.36
CA PRO A 50 6.09 -11.92 -14.25
C PRO A 50 5.77 -13.41 -14.49
N SER A 51 5.73 -13.83 -15.75
CA SER A 51 5.48 -15.21 -16.21
C SER A 51 6.72 -16.11 -16.13
N TYR A 52 7.90 -15.54 -15.91
CA TYR A 52 9.15 -16.30 -15.85
C TYR A 52 9.31 -16.96 -14.48
N ALA A 53 9.58 -18.27 -14.47
CA ALA A 53 9.96 -18.97 -13.23
C ALA A 53 11.36 -18.48 -12.78
N GLY A 54 11.61 -18.42 -11.47
CA GLY A 54 12.89 -17.96 -10.94
C GLY A 54 13.06 -16.44 -10.87
N ASP A 55 14.09 -16.01 -10.14
CA ASP A 55 14.56 -14.63 -10.07
C ASP A 55 15.69 -14.37 -11.08
N GLY A 56 16.30 -15.43 -11.63
CA GLY A 56 17.20 -15.35 -12.78
C GLY A 56 17.48 -16.70 -13.45
N LEU A 57 17.93 -16.66 -14.71
CA LEU A 57 18.37 -17.83 -15.48
C LEU A 57 19.77 -17.60 -16.05
N ALA A 58 20.65 -18.59 -15.88
CA ALA A 58 21.92 -18.69 -16.58
C ALA A 58 21.80 -19.77 -17.67
N PRO A 59 21.52 -19.42 -18.96
CA PRO A 59 21.23 -20.41 -20.00
C PRO A 59 22.40 -21.36 -20.31
N GLN A 60 23.63 -20.91 -20.07
CA GLN A 60 24.86 -21.69 -20.28
C GLN A 60 25.43 -22.24 -18.96
N GLY A 61 24.71 -22.07 -17.86
CA GLY A 61 25.21 -22.30 -16.51
C GLY A 61 26.37 -21.37 -16.16
N PHE A 62 27.11 -21.70 -15.10
CA PHE A 62 28.28 -20.96 -14.63
C PHE A 62 29.10 -21.84 -13.69
N ASP A 63 30.39 -21.54 -13.50
CA ASP A 63 31.32 -22.40 -12.74
C ASP A 63 31.23 -23.87 -13.17
N ASN A 64 30.82 -24.75 -12.25
CA ASN A 64 30.67 -26.19 -12.42
C ASN A 64 29.28 -26.61 -12.89
N PHE A 65 28.32 -25.68 -12.99
CA PHE A 65 26.98 -25.95 -13.51
C PHE A 65 27.04 -25.90 -15.04
N LEU A 66 26.93 -27.08 -15.65
CA LEU A 66 27.04 -27.27 -17.10
C LEU A 66 25.63 -27.41 -17.69
N GLY A 67 24.99 -26.29 -17.99
CA GLY A 67 23.66 -26.25 -18.61
C GLY A 67 22.76 -25.17 -18.03
N PRO A 68 21.53 -24.99 -18.59
CA PRO A 68 20.59 -23.98 -18.12
C PRO A 68 20.31 -24.12 -16.61
N THR A 69 20.74 -23.12 -15.85
CA THR A 69 20.63 -23.10 -14.39
C THR A 69 19.65 -22.02 -13.95
N LEU A 70 18.56 -22.42 -13.29
CA LEU A 70 17.56 -21.51 -12.75
C LEU A 70 17.92 -21.11 -11.32
N ILE A 71 17.70 -19.85 -10.99
CA ILE A 71 18.04 -19.27 -9.69
C ILE A 71 16.78 -18.71 -9.06
N GLU A 72 16.46 -19.20 -7.86
CA GLU A 72 15.37 -18.70 -7.02
C GLU A 72 15.97 -18.14 -5.72
N ILE A 73 15.58 -16.93 -5.35
CA ILE A 73 16.09 -16.24 -4.18
C ILE A 73 14.99 -16.15 -3.11
N LYS A 74 15.36 -16.51 -1.88
CA LYS A 74 14.52 -16.42 -0.68
C LYS A 74 15.31 -15.77 0.43
N PHE A 75 14.67 -14.90 1.21
CA PHE A 75 15.34 -14.31 2.37
C PHE A 75 15.50 -15.35 3.48
N ASN A 76 14.39 -15.97 3.90
CA ASN A 76 14.42 -17.02 4.91
C ASN A 76 13.61 -18.24 4.47
N LEU A 77 14.30 -19.22 3.88
CA LEU A 77 13.69 -20.46 3.42
C LEU A 77 13.03 -21.28 4.56
N ALA A 78 13.49 -21.09 5.81
CA ALA A 78 13.00 -21.82 6.97
C ALA A 78 11.70 -21.24 7.58
N ALA A 79 11.40 -19.96 7.34
CA ALA A 79 10.23 -19.29 7.91
C ALA A 79 8.93 -19.58 7.14
N GLN A 80 9.01 -20.13 5.93
CA GLN A 80 7.87 -20.33 5.06
C GLN A 80 7.42 -21.80 5.00
N PRO A 81 6.11 -22.06 4.76
CA PRO A 81 5.62 -23.41 4.53
C PRO A 81 6.18 -23.98 3.22
N ILE A 82 7.17 -24.86 3.34
CA ILE A 82 7.93 -25.50 2.24
C ILE A 82 6.99 -26.04 1.13
N ASN A 83 5.88 -26.67 1.51
CA ASN A 83 4.92 -27.26 0.56
C ASN A 83 4.33 -26.21 -0.41
N VAL A 84 4.06 -25.00 0.08
CA VAL A 84 3.49 -23.93 -0.73
C VAL A 84 4.53 -23.36 -1.69
N ILE A 85 5.78 -23.23 -1.24
CA ILE A 85 6.88 -22.74 -2.07
C ILE A 85 7.15 -23.72 -3.22
N ILE A 86 7.31 -25.00 -2.90
CA ILE A 86 7.69 -26.02 -3.89
C ILE A 86 6.58 -26.22 -4.90
N SER A 87 5.32 -26.29 -4.47
CA SER A 87 4.18 -26.43 -5.40
C SER A 87 4.09 -25.25 -6.38
N LYS A 88 4.29 -24.01 -5.91
CA LYS A 88 4.33 -22.82 -6.78
C LYS A 88 5.52 -22.85 -7.74
N LEU A 89 6.71 -23.19 -7.25
CA LEU A 89 7.91 -23.31 -8.08
C LEU A 89 7.72 -24.38 -9.15
N CYS A 90 7.25 -25.58 -8.80
CA CYS A 90 6.97 -26.64 -9.77
C CYS A 90 5.92 -26.21 -10.79
N ALA A 91 4.86 -25.51 -10.37
CA ALA A 91 3.85 -25.00 -11.29
C ALA A 91 4.43 -23.99 -12.31
N HIS A 92 5.27 -23.05 -11.84
CA HIS A 92 5.95 -22.08 -12.71
C HIS A 92 6.98 -22.74 -13.62
N ILE A 93 7.79 -23.66 -13.09
CA ILE A 93 8.80 -24.37 -13.87
C ILE A 93 8.14 -25.25 -14.93
N SER A 94 7.01 -25.89 -14.62
CA SER A 94 6.25 -26.70 -15.59
C SER A 94 5.70 -25.88 -16.75
N SER A 95 5.39 -24.59 -16.56
CA SER A 95 4.99 -23.72 -17.66
C SER A 95 6.18 -23.36 -18.56
N MET A 96 7.38 -23.21 -17.99
CA MET A 96 8.63 -22.86 -18.69
C MET A 96 9.29 -24.06 -19.41
N ILE A 97 9.16 -25.29 -18.89
CA ILE A 97 9.77 -26.51 -19.46
C ILE A 97 9.38 -26.76 -20.93
N LYS A 98 8.29 -26.15 -21.43
CA LYS A 98 7.93 -26.21 -22.85
C LYS A 98 8.94 -25.54 -23.79
N GLU A 99 9.78 -24.63 -23.29
CA GLU A 99 10.73 -23.84 -24.08
C GLU A 99 12.21 -24.09 -23.73
N VAL A 100 12.53 -24.43 -22.47
CA VAL A 100 13.91 -24.63 -22.00
C VAL A 100 14.00 -25.87 -21.09
N VAL A 101 14.88 -26.82 -21.44
CA VAL A 101 15.20 -27.97 -20.58
C VAL A 101 16.20 -27.53 -19.51
N LEU A 102 15.70 -27.32 -18.29
CA LEU A 102 16.54 -26.97 -17.13
C LEU A 102 17.43 -28.13 -16.72
N SER A 103 18.69 -27.84 -16.41
CA SER A 103 19.65 -28.83 -15.88
C SER A 103 19.75 -28.76 -14.36
N ASP A 104 19.76 -27.54 -13.81
CA ASP A 104 19.97 -27.28 -12.38
C ASP A 104 19.02 -26.17 -11.89
N LEU A 105 18.55 -26.31 -10.65
CA LEU A 105 17.83 -25.30 -9.86
C LEU A 105 18.65 -24.97 -8.62
N ILE A 106 18.98 -23.70 -8.42
CA ILE A 106 19.67 -23.19 -7.25
C ILE A 106 18.68 -22.35 -6.42
N ILE A 107 18.41 -22.78 -5.18
CA ILE A 107 17.63 -22.02 -4.22
C ILE A 107 18.60 -21.34 -3.25
N ILE A 108 18.66 -20.01 -3.30
CA ILE A 108 19.55 -19.19 -2.48
C ILE A 108 18.78 -18.64 -1.28
N SER A 109 19.29 -18.88 -0.07
CA SER A 109 18.74 -18.37 1.19
C SER A 109 19.72 -17.40 1.86
N ALA A 110 19.23 -16.24 2.31
CA ALA A 110 20.04 -15.30 3.09
C ALA A 110 20.36 -15.85 4.49
N LYS A 111 19.40 -16.53 5.12
CA LYS A 111 19.60 -17.17 6.42
C LYS A 111 20.05 -18.62 6.25
N SER A 112 20.85 -19.11 7.21
CA SER A 112 21.29 -20.50 7.23
C SER A 112 20.10 -21.46 7.24
N VAL A 113 20.15 -22.49 6.40
CA VAL A 113 19.08 -23.48 6.23
C VAL A 113 19.45 -24.73 7.03
N PRO A 114 18.71 -25.07 8.10
CA PRO A 114 18.94 -26.27 8.88
C PRO A 114 18.86 -27.55 8.01
N GLU A 115 19.70 -28.54 8.31
CA GLU A 115 19.74 -29.81 7.56
C GLU A 115 18.38 -30.51 7.44
N LYS A 116 17.60 -30.52 8.53
CA LYS A 116 16.23 -31.08 8.52
C LYS A 116 15.31 -30.43 7.48
N ILE A 117 15.53 -29.14 7.18
CA ILE A 117 14.75 -28.41 6.18
C ILE A 117 15.29 -28.72 4.78
N ARG A 118 16.62 -28.83 4.62
CA ARG A 118 17.25 -29.26 3.36
C ARG A 118 16.74 -30.63 2.93
N GLU A 119 16.75 -31.61 3.83
CA GLU A 119 16.23 -32.96 3.58
C GLU A 119 14.75 -32.93 3.16
N LYS A 120 13.90 -32.19 3.90
CA LYS A 120 12.47 -32.06 3.55
C LYS A 120 12.24 -31.49 2.16
N ILE A 121 13.03 -30.49 1.76
CA ILE A 121 12.93 -29.87 0.45
C ILE A 121 13.30 -30.89 -0.63
N LEU A 122 14.43 -31.58 -0.47
CA LEU A 122 14.92 -32.58 -1.42
C LEU A 122 13.92 -33.72 -1.58
N THR A 123 13.43 -34.30 -0.48
CA THR A 123 12.41 -35.37 -0.52
C THR A 123 11.12 -34.93 -1.22
N ARG A 124 10.69 -33.67 -1.02
CA ARG A 124 9.47 -33.16 -1.66
C ARG A 124 9.63 -33.00 -3.17
N PHE A 125 10.80 -32.59 -3.64
CA PHE A 125 11.10 -32.50 -5.07
C PHE A 125 11.27 -33.88 -5.72
N GLU A 126 11.86 -34.86 -5.00
CA GLU A 126 11.91 -36.25 -5.45
C GLU A 126 10.51 -36.81 -5.70
N GLN A 127 9.54 -36.50 -4.84
CA GLN A 127 8.14 -36.89 -5.02
C GLN A 127 7.48 -36.28 -6.28
N GLU A 128 7.89 -35.07 -6.68
CA GLU A 128 7.40 -34.42 -7.90
C GLU A 128 8.08 -34.95 -9.17
N SER A 129 9.08 -35.84 -9.06
CA SER A 129 9.81 -36.43 -10.20
C SER A 129 10.36 -35.38 -11.17
N VAL A 130 10.95 -34.31 -10.63
CA VAL A 130 11.48 -33.21 -11.45
C VAL A 130 12.70 -33.63 -12.28
N PRO A 131 12.85 -33.15 -13.53
CA PRO A 131 13.91 -33.59 -14.44
C PRO A 131 15.27 -32.88 -14.25
N PHE A 132 15.43 -32.05 -13.22
CA PHE A 132 16.61 -31.22 -12.98
C PHE A 132 17.20 -31.45 -11.58
N ARG A 133 18.48 -31.14 -11.40
CA ARG A 133 19.19 -31.25 -10.12
C ARG A 133 18.88 -30.03 -9.24
N ILE A 134 18.85 -30.23 -7.93
CA ILE A 134 18.50 -29.17 -6.97
C ILE A 134 19.68 -28.91 -6.04
N HIS A 135 19.99 -27.63 -5.88
CA HIS A 135 21.07 -27.15 -5.01
C HIS A 135 20.52 -26.09 -4.06
N ILE A 136 20.87 -26.18 -2.78
CA ILE A 136 20.46 -25.21 -1.76
C ILE A 136 21.70 -24.47 -1.28
N TRP A 137 21.72 -23.17 -1.53
CA TRP A 137 22.82 -22.29 -1.14
C TRP A 137 22.43 -21.49 0.10
N GLY A 138 23.33 -21.47 1.08
CA GLY A 138 23.27 -20.60 2.23
C GLY A 138 24.33 -19.50 2.19
N PRO A 139 24.56 -18.83 3.33
CA PRO A 139 25.59 -17.78 3.45
C PRO A 139 26.98 -18.24 3.00
N GLU A 140 27.37 -19.48 3.28
CA GLU A 140 28.70 -20.01 2.96
C GLU A 140 28.99 -20.02 1.45
N GLU A 141 28.05 -20.51 0.64
CA GLU A 141 28.22 -20.55 -0.83
C GLU A 141 28.27 -19.14 -1.42
N ILE A 142 27.39 -18.24 -0.95
CA ILE A 142 27.38 -16.86 -1.43
C ILE A 142 28.71 -16.18 -1.09
N ASN A 143 29.30 -16.50 0.07
CA ASN A 143 30.53 -15.89 0.54
C ASN A 143 31.77 -16.33 -0.24
N LYS A 144 31.76 -17.57 -0.74
CA LYS A 144 32.77 -18.04 -1.71
C LYS A 144 32.79 -17.17 -2.97
N ILE A 145 31.63 -16.74 -3.45
CA ILE A 145 31.51 -15.84 -4.62
C ILE A 145 31.85 -14.41 -4.25
N ALA A 146 31.33 -13.90 -3.13
CA ALA A 146 31.56 -12.52 -2.71
C ALA A 146 33.03 -12.23 -2.40
N SER A 147 33.74 -13.18 -1.80
CA SER A 147 35.17 -13.05 -1.49
C SER A 147 36.05 -12.91 -2.72
N GLN A 148 35.62 -13.41 -3.89
CA GLN A 148 36.34 -13.25 -5.16
C GLN A 148 36.17 -11.84 -5.75
N HIS A 149 35.13 -11.10 -5.34
CA HIS A 149 34.74 -9.81 -5.94
C HIS A 149 34.53 -8.69 -4.90
N ARG A 150 35.37 -8.64 -3.86
CA ARG A 150 35.21 -7.74 -2.69
C ARG A 150 34.93 -6.27 -3.03
N ALA A 151 35.64 -5.69 -3.99
CA ALA A 151 35.46 -4.29 -4.37
C ALA A 151 34.05 -4.04 -4.94
N ARG A 152 33.58 -4.94 -5.81
CA ARG A 152 32.25 -4.85 -6.42
C ARG A 152 31.15 -5.13 -5.41
N VAL A 153 31.37 -6.05 -4.49
CA VAL A 153 30.45 -6.37 -3.40
C VAL A 153 30.16 -5.15 -2.53
N ASN A 154 31.19 -4.40 -2.13
CA ASN A 154 31.02 -3.18 -1.34
C ASN A 154 30.30 -2.07 -2.13
N GLU A 155 30.59 -1.94 -3.43
CA GLU A 155 29.91 -0.99 -4.31
C GLU A 155 28.41 -1.32 -4.45
N ILE A 156 28.08 -2.60 -4.65
CA ILE A 156 26.69 -3.07 -4.73
C ILE A 156 25.97 -2.82 -3.41
N ALA A 157 26.57 -3.21 -2.27
CA ALA A 157 25.96 -3.06 -0.95
C ALA A 157 25.65 -1.60 -0.60
N ASN A 158 26.52 -0.66 -0.97
CA ASN A 158 26.31 0.77 -0.70
C ASN A 158 25.27 1.40 -1.64
N ASN A 159 24.98 0.79 -2.80
CA ASN A 159 24.11 1.33 -3.84
C ASN A 159 22.87 0.47 -4.11
N LEU A 160 22.47 -0.42 -3.19
CA LEU A 160 21.37 -1.37 -3.41
C LEU A 160 20.07 -0.69 -3.85
N PHE A 161 19.70 0.40 -3.17
CA PHE A 161 18.49 1.14 -3.51
C PHE A 161 18.57 1.74 -4.92
N ALA A 162 19.70 2.35 -5.29
CA ALA A 162 19.91 2.92 -6.62
C ALA A 162 19.89 1.83 -7.70
N LEU A 163 20.54 0.69 -7.47
CA LEU A 163 20.56 -0.45 -8.39
C LEU A 163 19.17 -1.07 -8.59
N ARG A 164 18.36 -1.13 -7.53
CA ARG A 164 16.97 -1.58 -7.62
C ARG A 164 16.12 -0.61 -8.43
N LEU A 165 16.29 0.69 -8.20
CA LEU A 165 15.62 1.74 -8.99
C LEU A 165 16.04 1.69 -10.46
N GLU A 166 17.32 1.55 -10.76
CA GLU A 166 17.83 1.39 -12.13
C GLU A 166 17.23 0.15 -12.81
N SER A 167 17.16 -0.97 -12.09
CA SER A 167 16.57 -2.21 -12.59
C SER A 167 15.05 -2.07 -12.83
N ALA A 168 14.32 -1.36 -11.96
CA ALA A 168 12.90 -1.09 -12.13
C ALA A 168 12.62 -0.09 -13.27
N VAL A 169 13.49 0.90 -13.46
CA VAL A 169 13.39 1.93 -14.51
C VAL A 169 13.79 1.40 -15.89
N SER A 170 14.71 0.43 -15.95
CA SER A 170 15.18 -0.18 -17.20
C SER A 170 14.29 -1.30 -17.72
N LYS A 171 13.21 -1.66 -17.00
CA LYS A 171 12.23 -2.65 -17.47
C LYS A 171 11.64 -2.22 -18.82
N PRO A 172 11.50 -3.14 -19.79
CA PRO A 172 10.82 -2.85 -21.04
C PRO A 172 9.39 -2.36 -20.75
N THR A 173 8.86 -1.51 -21.63
CA THR A 173 7.49 -0.99 -21.57
C THR A 173 6.50 -2.14 -21.74
N ILE A 174 6.16 -2.81 -20.65
CA ILE A 174 5.03 -3.74 -20.58
C ILE A 174 3.75 -2.91 -20.46
N ASP A 175 2.66 -3.40 -21.03
CA ASP A 175 1.34 -2.81 -20.80
C ASP A 175 0.97 -2.90 -19.32
N TRP A 176 0.97 -1.75 -18.63
CA TRP A 176 0.66 -1.64 -17.21
C TRP A 176 -0.76 -2.13 -16.89
N LYS A 177 -1.69 -2.15 -17.86
CA LYS A 177 -3.03 -2.71 -17.66
C LYS A 177 -2.97 -4.22 -17.48
N SER A 178 -2.11 -4.91 -18.25
CA SER A 178 -1.87 -6.34 -18.05
C SER A 178 -1.25 -6.64 -16.69
N GLU A 179 -0.34 -5.79 -16.21
CA GLU A 179 0.21 -5.93 -14.85
C GLU A 179 -0.85 -5.68 -13.77
N ARG A 180 -1.69 -4.65 -13.95
CA ARG A 180 -2.83 -4.38 -13.07
C ARG A 180 -3.76 -5.60 -12.98
N ASP A 181 -4.11 -6.23 -14.10
CA ASP A 181 -5.04 -7.37 -14.11
C ASP A 181 -4.45 -8.58 -13.35
N LYS A 182 -3.13 -8.77 -13.40
CA LYS A 182 -2.44 -9.78 -12.55
C LYS A 182 -2.53 -9.43 -11.07
N VAL A 183 -2.37 -8.15 -10.70
CA VAL A 183 -2.52 -7.69 -9.32
C VAL A 183 -3.98 -7.86 -8.86
N VAL A 184 -4.97 -7.55 -9.70
CA VAL A 184 -6.40 -7.74 -9.42
C VAL A 184 -6.72 -9.22 -9.21
N THR A 185 -6.12 -10.11 -10.00
CA THR A 185 -6.25 -11.56 -9.80
C THR A 185 -5.71 -11.99 -8.44
N SER A 186 -4.53 -11.48 -8.06
CA SER A 186 -3.95 -11.76 -6.73
C SER A 186 -4.80 -11.19 -5.59
N LEU A 187 -5.38 -10.00 -5.78
CA LEU A 187 -6.35 -9.39 -4.87
C LEU A 187 -7.58 -10.27 -4.70
N LYS A 188 -8.14 -10.81 -5.80
CA LYS A 188 -9.28 -11.75 -5.78
C LYS A 188 -8.97 -13.02 -4.99
N GLU A 189 -7.79 -13.62 -5.19
CA GLU A 189 -7.36 -14.77 -4.39
C GLU A 189 -7.23 -14.45 -2.90
N SER A 190 -6.67 -13.29 -2.54
CA SER A 190 -6.56 -12.84 -1.16
C SER A 190 -7.92 -12.57 -0.52
N TYR A 191 -8.85 -11.94 -1.25
CA TYR A 191 -10.21 -11.69 -0.79
C TYR A 191 -10.98 -12.99 -0.52
N GLN A 192 -10.85 -13.99 -1.42
CA GLN A 192 -11.54 -15.28 -1.27
C GLN A 192 -11.12 -16.04 0.00
N LYS A 193 -9.90 -15.85 0.50
CA LYS A 193 -9.39 -16.45 1.75
C LYS A 193 -10.01 -15.86 3.02
N GLY A 194 -10.65 -14.70 2.96
CA GLY A 194 -11.47 -14.15 4.04
C GLY A 194 -10.73 -13.51 5.24
N GLN A 195 -9.49 -13.10 5.02
CA GLN A 195 -8.68 -12.32 5.97
C GLN A 195 -8.39 -10.95 5.37
N PHE A 196 -9.42 -10.11 5.29
CA PHE A 196 -9.37 -8.84 4.60
C PHE A 196 -9.83 -7.69 5.49
N SER A 197 -9.10 -6.57 5.48
CA SER A 197 -9.50 -5.32 6.13
C SER A 197 -9.53 -4.19 5.10
N LEU A 198 -10.51 -3.30 5.20
CA LEU A 198 -10.61 -2.15 4.31
C LEU A 198 -10.06 -0.91 5.02
N PHE A 199 -9.25 -0.13 4.31
CA PHE A 199 -8.71 1.15 4.76
C PHE A 199 -9.28 2.25 3.87
N LEU A 200 -10.16 3.08 4.41
CA LEU A 200 -10.97 4.02 3.62
C LEU A 200 -10.55 5.46 3.93
N GLY A 201 -10.16 6.18 2.89
CA GLY A 201 -9.80 7.59 2.97
C GLY A 201 -10.84 8.52 2.34
N ALA A 202 -10.54 9.81 2.36
CA ALA A 202 -11.46 10.87 1.96
C ALA A 202 -11.96 10.74 0.52
N GLY A 203 -11.20 10.06 -0.36
CA GLY A 203 -11.64 9.79 -1.74
C GLY A 203 -12.92 8.96 -1.82
N VAL A 204 -13.21 8.13 -0.81
CA VAL A 204 -14.48 7.38 -0.74
C VAL A 204 -15.65 8.34 -0.51
N SER A 205 -15.57 9.21 0.48
CA SER A 205 -16.61 10.20 0.79
C SER A 205 -16.73 11.27 -0.31
N SER A 206 -15.60 11.63 -0.95
CA SER A 206 -15.57 12.55 -2.09
C SER A 206 -16.39 12.02 -3.27
N SER A 207 -16.45 10.70 -3.47
CA SER A 207 -17.29 10.10 -4.52
C SER A 207 -18.79 10.32 -4.30
N ALA A 208 -19.19 10.69 -3.08
CA ALA A 208 -20.56 11.06 -2.72
C ALA A 208 -20.76 12.59 -2.59
N GLY A 209 -19.77 13.38 -3.02
CA GLY A 209 -19.80 14.84 -3.01
C GLY A 209 -19.33 15.48 -1.71
N MET A 210 -18.74 14.75 -0.76
CA MET A 210 -18.23 15.35 0.47
C MET A 210 -16.99 16.23 0.19
N PRO A 211 -16.86 17.38 0.87
CA PRO A 211 -15.71 18.26 0.69
C PRO A 211 -14.42 17.59 1.17
N ASP A 212 -13.29 17.94 0.56
CA ASP A 212 -11.99 17.57 1.10
C ASP A 212 -11.67 18.33 2.40
N TRP A 213 -10.65 17.86 3.09
CA TRP A 213 -10.28 18.37 4.40
C TRP A 213 -9.88 19.85 4.40
N ASN A 214 -9.11 20.27 3.39
CA ASN A 214 -8.67 21.65 3.27
C ASN A 214 -9.87 22.58 3.04
N THR A 215 -10.80 22.16 2.19
CA THR A 215 -12.03 22.88 1.88
C THR A 215 -12.93 23.03 3.10
N LEU A 216 -13.13 21.95 3.87
CA LEU A 216 -13.91 21.99 5.11
C LEU A 216 -13.31 22.99 6.11
N LEU A 217 -11.99 22.94 6.33
CA LEU A 217 -11.32 23.77 7.32
C LEU A 217 -11.26 25.23 6.92
N SER A 218 -10.96 25.52 5.65
CA SER A 218 -11.03 26.88 5.12
C SER A 218 -12.45 27.45 5.26
N SER A 219 -13.49 26.65 5.01
CA SER A 219 -14.89 27.09 5.21
C SER A 219 -15.23 27.36 6.66
N LEU A 220 -14.81 26.49 7.58
CA LEU A 220 -15.00 26.72 9.02
C LEU A 220 -14.28 27.96 9.50
N PHE A 221 -13.05 28.19 9.00
CA PHE A 221 -12.27 29.36 9.33
C PHE A 221 -12.93 30.65 8.82
N VAL A 222 -13.35 30.67 7.55
CA VAL A 222 -14.09 31.81 6.99
C VAL A 222 -15.40 32.04 7.75
N THR A 223 -16.17 30.99 8.05
CA THR A 223 -17.42 31.09 8.83
C THR A 223 -17.16 31.69 10.22
N TYR A 224 -16.14 31.21 10.92
CA TYR A 224 -15.76 31.73 12.23
C TYR A 224 -15.34 33.20 12.15
N LEU A 225 -14.49 33.57 11.20
CA LEU A 225 -14.09 34.95 10.99
C LEU A 225 -15.31 35.83 10.68
N THR A 226 -16.20 35.40 9.80
CA THR A 226 -17.42 36.18 9.50
C THR A 226 -18.32 36.34 10.73
N GLN A 227 -18.39 35.35 11.62
CA GLN A 227 -19.18 35.43 12.85
C GLN A 227 -18.55 36.31 13.94
N GLU A 228 -17.22 36.35 14.04
CA GLU A 228 -16.51 37.19 15.02
C GLU A 228 -16.29 38.62 14.53
N PHE A 229 -16.17 38.83 13.21
CA PHE A 229 -15.87 40.13 12.62
C PHE A 229 -17.11 40.90 12.13
N ASP A 230 -18.31 40.30 12.08
CA ASP A 230 -19.52 41.02 11.69
C ASP A 230 -20.59 41.18 12.78
N SER A 231 -20.66 42.42 13.23
CA SER A 231 -21.92 43.11 13.51
C SER A 231 -22.46 43.90 12.29
N ASP A 232 -21.85 43.88 11.10
CA ASP A 232 -22.23 44.80 10.00
C ASP A 232 -22.28 44.27 8.54
N VAL A 233 -21.94 43.01 8.22
CA VAL A 233 -22.05 42.47 6.85
C VAL A 233 -22.77 41.11 6.80
N ASP A 234 -23.85 41.05 6.01
CA ASP A 234 -24.62 39.85 5.73
C ASP A 234 -23.90 39.03 4.64
N VAL A 235 -23.02 38.11 5.04
CA VAL A 235 -22.25 37.28 4.11
C VAL A 235 -23.08 36.07 3.66
N SER A 236 -23.35 35.96 2.36
CA SER A 236 -24.12 34.84 1.83
C SER A 236 -23.27 33.57 1.70
N ASP A 237 -23.92 32.41 1.64
CA ASP A 237 -23.24 31.11 1.45
C ASP A 237 -22.39 31.05 0.17
N LYS A 238 -22.74 31.84 -0.86
CA LYS A 238 -21.95 31.95 -2.09
C LYS A 238 -20.64 32.70 -1.85
N ASP A 239 -20.68 33.76 -1.06
CA ASP A 239 -19.51 34.58 -0.74
C ASP A 239 -18.50 33.77 0.08
N ILE A 240 -18.97 32.93 1.01
CA ILE A 240 -18.11 31.99 1.77
C ILE A 240 -17.38 31.04 0.81
N SER A 241 -18.10 30.44 -0.15
CA SER A 241 -17.49 29.52 -1.12
C SER A 241 -16.43 30.21 -2.00
N GLU A 242 -16.65 31.47 -2.38
CA GLU A 242 -15.70 32.26 -3.17
C GLU A 242 -14.47 32.65 -2.35
N LEU A 243 -14.67 33.07 -1.10
CA LEU A 243 -13.59 33.39 -0.16
C LEU A 243 -12.73 32.16 0.14
N VAL A 244 -13.33 30.99 0.35
CA VAL A 244 -12.61 29.73 0.54
C VAL A 244 -11.77 29.38 -0.68
N ASN A 245 -12.36 29.44 -1.87
CA ASN A 245 -11.65 29.18 -3.13
C ASN A 245 -10.49 30.17 -3.33
N ARG A 246 -10.67 31.44 -2.97
CA ARG A 246 -9.62 32.45 -3.05
C ARG A 246 -8.51 32.23 -2.03
N LEU A 247 -8.87 31.90 -0.78
CA LEU A 247 -7.94 31.62 0.31
C LEU A 247 -7.02 30.46 -0.10
N ASN A 248 -7.60 29.34 -0.54
CA ASN A 248 -6.85 28.15 -0.99
C ASN A 248 -5.88 28.43 -2.16
N VAL A 249 -6.06 29.52 -2.91
CA VAL A 249 -5.19 29.91 -4.05
C VAL A 249 -4.13 30.94 -3.66
N VAL A 250 -4.44 31.85 -2.73
CA VAL A 250 -3.59 33.01 -2.39
C VAL A 250 -2.66 32.74 -1.21
N ASP A 251 -3.13 31.98 -0.23
CA ASP A 251 -2.39 31.69 0.98
C ASP A 251 -2.50 30.18 1.23
N GLU A 252 -1.38 29.54 1.56
CA GLU A 252 -1.35 28.12 1.92
C GLU A 252 -1.17 27.95 3.44
N PRO A 253 -1.86 28.70 4.33
CA PRO A 253 -1.77 28.39 5.74
C PRO A 253 -2.37 26.99 5.88
N SER A 254 -1.54 26.05 6.36
CA SER A 254 -1.94 24.65 6.41
C SER A 254 -3.28 24.57 7.11
N ALA A 255 -4.22 23.81 6.55
CA ALA A 255 -5.56 23.67 7.13
C ALA A 255 -5.47 23.33 8.64
N LEU A 256 -4.43 22.60 9.03
CA LEU A 256 -4.06 22.29 10.40
C LEU A 256 -3.81 23.52 11.30
N MET A 257 -3.22 24.60 10.79
CA MET A 257 -3.09 25.88 11.49
C MET A 257 -4.45 26.56 11.69
N ALA A 258 -5.28 26.61 10.66
CA ALA A 258 -6.65 27.14 10.79
C ALA A 258 -7.44 26.35 11.84
N ALA A 259 -7.37 25.02 11.81
CA ALA A 259 -7.96 24.14 12.81
C ALA A 259 -7.44 24.41 14.23
N ARG A 260 -6.14 24.68 14.38
CA ARG A 260 -5.51 25.03 15.67
C ARG A 260 -6.04 26.35 16.21
N TYR A 261 -6.16 27.39 15.37
CA TYR A 261 -6.73 28.68 15.78
C TYR A 261 -8.19 28.54 16.16
N LEU A 262 -8.99 27.83 15.34
CA LEU A 262 -10.40 27.54 15.63
C LEU A 262 -10.55 26.85 16.98
N ARG A 263 -9.76 25.80 17.24
CA ARG A 263 -9.82 25.08 18.52
C ARG A 263 -9.43 25.96 19.70
N LYS A 264 -8.39 26.78 19.58
CA LYS A 264 -7.95 27.69 20.67
C LYS A 264 -8.91 28.87 20.89
N GLY A 265 -9.55 29.38 19.84
CA GLY A 265 -10.48 30.49 19.90
C GLY A 265 -11.85 30.08 20.45
N LEU A 266 -12.34 28.91 20.03
CA LEU A 266 -13.70 28.44 20.30
C LEU A 266 -13.83 27.49 21.49
N VAL A 267 -12.76 26.84 21.96
CA VAL A 267 -12.86 25.81 23.01
C VAL A 267 -12.13 26.22 24.28
N LYS A 268 -12.84 26.86 25.21
CA LYS A 268 -12.40 27.17 26.59
C LYS A 268 -13.03 26.23 27.61
N ASN A 269 -14.23 25.68 27.33
CA ASN A 269 -14.96 24.74 28.20
C ASN A 269 -15.51 23.51 27.45
N THR A 270 -15.93 22.46 28.18
CA THR A 270 -16.47 21.21 27.61
C THR A 270 -17.75 21.41 26.81
N THR A 271 -18.60 22.38 27.18
CA THR A 271 -19.85 22.70 26.44
C THR A 271 -19.55 23.28 25.06
N GLU A 272 -18.57 24.19 24.99
CA GLU A 272 -18.14 24.84 23.74
C GLU A 272 -17.49 23.82 22.79
N ALA A 273 -16.84 22.78 23.32
CA ALA A 273 -16.32 21.67 22.51
C ALA A 273 -17.44 20.89 21.80
N LYS A 274 -18.62 20.74 22.42
CA LYS A 274 -19.78 20.10 21.78
C LYS A 274 -20.39 20.97 20.70
N GLU A 275 -20.55 22.26 20.99
CA GLU A 275 -21.05 23.24 20.01
C GLU A 275 -20.12 23.34 18.79
N PHE A 276 -18.81 23.30 19.03
CA PHE A 276 -17.80 23.23 17.97
C PHE A 276 -17.95 21.97 17.12
N LYS A 277 -18.04 20.78 17.74
CA LYS A 277 -18.30 19.52 17.02
C LYS A 277 -19.61 19.57 16.23
N ASN A 278 -20.65 20.22 16.75
CA ASN A 278 -21.93 20.40 16.06
C ASN A 278 -21.81 21.32 14.84
N ALA A 279 -21.10 22.44 14.97
CA ALA A 279 -20.84 23.36 13.87
C ALA A 279 -20.05 22.70 12.74
N ILE A 280 -19.01 21.92 13.08
CA ILE A 280 -18.23 21.16 12.10
C ILE A 280 -19.11 20.17 11.36
N THR A 281 -19.87 19.35 12.09
CA THR A 281 -20.77 18.36 11.48
C THR A 281 -21.76 19.04 10.54
N LYS A 282 -22.41 20.12 10.98
CA LYS A 282 -23.38 20.84 10.14
C LYS A 282 -22.74 21.38 8.85
N ASN A 283 -21.55 21.98 8.95
CA ASN A 283 -20.85 22.49 7.77
C ASN A 283 -20.37 21.37 6.84
N LEU A 284 -19.90 20.24 7.39
CA LEU A 284 -19.46 19.07 6.62
C LEU A 284 -20.57 18.57 5.67
N TYR A 285 -21.80 18.39 6.17
CA TYR A 285 -22.91 17.94 5.33
C TYR A 285 -23.55 19.07 4.51
N LYS A 286 -23.50 20.32 4.98
CA LYS A 286 -23.99 21.49 4.22
C LYS A 286 -23.16 21.75 2.95
N LEU A 287 -21.85 21.56 3.02
CA LEU A 287 -20.91 21.76 1.90
C LEU A 287 -20.92 20.60 0.89
N ARG A 288 -21.68 19.54 1.14
CA ARG A 288 -21.76 18.39 0.25
C ARG A 288 -22.33 18.81 -1.11
N ASP A 289 -21.62 18.44 -2.18
CA ASP A 289 -22.11 18.62 -3.54
C ASP A 289 -23.30 17.68 -3.80
N SER A 290 -24.46 18.28 -4.06
CA SER A 290 -25.72 17.58 -4.32
C SER A 290 -25.80 16.97 -5.72
N ASN A 291 -24.85 17.28 -6.62
CA ASN A 291 -24.77 16.65 -7.95
C ASN A 291 -24.36 15.18 -7.87
N PHE A 292 -23.72 14.78 -6.78
CA PHE A 292 -23.32 13.40 -6.55
C PHE A 292 -24.43 12.64 -5.79
N GLU A 293 -24.60 11.37 -6.12
CA GLU A 293 -25.44 10.48 -5.31
C GLU A 293 -24.80 10.26 -3.93
N ILE A 294 -25.60 10.34 -2.87
CA ILE A 294 -25.12 10.10 -1.50
C ILE A 294 -24.61 8.66 -1.32
N ASN A 295 -25.28 7.72 -2.00
CA ASN A 295 -24.88 6.33 -2.11
C ASN A 295 -24.14 6.13 -3.42
N SER A 296 -22.93 6.69 -3.52
CA SER A 296 -22.11 6.59 -4.73
C SER A 296 -21.88 5.13 -5.13
N ARG A 297 -21.58 4.89 -6.41
CA ARG A 297 -21.25 3.54 -6.89
C ARG A 297 -20.10 2.92 -6.10
N LEU A 298 -19.08 3.73 -5.73
CA LEU A 298 -17.97 3.26 -4.93
C LEU A 298 -18.39 2.78 -3.53
N ILE A 299 -19.22 3.56 -2.82
CA ILE A 299 -19.72 3.19 -1.49
C ILE A 299 -20.59 1.92 -1.59
N LYS A 300 -21.45 1.83 -2.60
CA LYS A 300 -22.24 0.61 -2.89
C LYS A 300 -21.34 -0.60 -3.12
N SER A 301 -20.32 -0.49 -3.97
CA SER A 301 -19.39 -1.58 -4.27
C SER A 301 -18.58 -2.01 -3.03
N ILE A 302 -18.14 -1.07 -2.20
CA ILE A 302 -17.46 -1.36 -0.92
C ILE A 302 -18.41 -2.11 0.02
N ALA A 303 -19.63 -1.62 0.22
CA ALA A 303 -20.62 -2.28 1.07
C ALA A 303 -20.96 -3.68 0.56
N CYS A 304 -20.97 -3.90 -0.76
CA CYS A 304 -21.14 -5.23 -1.35
C CYS A 304 -19.97 -6.18 -1.03
N MET A 305 -18.73 -5.69 -0.92
CA MET A 305 -17.60 -6.53 -0.48
C MET A 305 -17.79 -7.08 0.94
N CYS A 306 -18.49 -6.32 1.79
CA CYS A 306 -18.73 -6.64 3.20
C CYS A 306 -19.85 -7.65 3.43
N ILE A 307 -20.65 -7.97 2.41
CA ILE A 307 -21.78 -8.90 2.55
C ILE A 307 -21.25 -10.30 2.93
N PRO A 308 -21.67 -10.85 4.09
CA PRO A 308 -21.32 -12.21 4.49
C PRO A 308 -21.82 -13.23 3.47
N ARG A 309 -21.00 -14.23 3.15
CA ARG A 309 -21.37 -15.33 2.23
C ARG A 309 -21.53 -16.64 3.00
N ARG A 310 -21.99 -17.70 2.33
CA ARG A 310 -22.06 -19.06 2.91
C ARG A 310 -20.73 -19.54 3.51
N THR A 311 -19.60 -19.06 2.98
CA THR A 311 -18.25 -19.35 3.49
C THR A 311 -17.79 -18.41 4.61
N GLY A 312 -18.69 -17.64 5.20
CA GLY A 312 -18.42 -16.59 6.19
C GLY A 312 -18.16 -15.21 5.56
N ALA A 313 -18.01 -14.20 6.44
CA ALA A 313 -17.60 -12.85 6.07
C ALA A 313 -16.15 -12.83 5.58
N LYS A 314 -15.92 -12.14 4.46
CA LYS A 314 -14.58 -12.00 3.86
C LYS A 314 -13.82 -10.80 4.40
N VAL A 315 -14.54 -9.73 4.68
CA VAL A 315 -14.03 -8.52 5.33
C VAL A 315 -14.22 -8.68 6.85
N ARG A 316 -13.13 -8.52 7.61
CA ARG A 316 -13.10 -8.66 9.07
C ARG A 316 -13.22 -7.33 9.79
N SER A 317 -12.76 -6.25 9.18
CA SER A 317 -12.87 -4.91 9.74
C SER A 317 -12.76 -3.85 8.66
N ILE A 318 -13.36 -2.69 8.95
CA ILE A 318 -13.18 -1.46 8.18
C ILE A 318 -12.48 -0.46 9.08
N ILE A 319 -11.43 0.16 8.58
CA ILE A 319 -10.71 1.27 9.21
C ILE A 319 -10.91 2.47 8.32
N THR A 320 -11.62 3.48 8.80
CA THR A 320 -11.92 4.70 8.05
C THR A 320 -11.26 5.90 8.71
N TYR A 321 -10.68 6.74 7.86
CA TYR A 321 -10.13 8.05 8.24
C TYR A 321 -11.16 9.17 8.02
N ASN A 322 -12.35 8.80 7.55
CA ASN A 322 -13.42 9.73 7.25
C ASN A 322 -14.28 9.96 8.50
N PHE A 323 -14.77 11.18 8.62
CA PHE A 323 -15.62 11.58 9.74
C PHE A 323 -17.10 11.29 9.50
N ASP A 324 -17.53 11.15 8.25
CA ASP A 324 -18.94 10.96 7.91
C ASP A 324 -19.49 9.56 8.24
N ASP A 325 -20.82 9.41 8.12
CA ASP A 325 -21.56 8.15 8.34
C ASP A 325 -22.10 7.51 7.04
N LEU A 326 -21.53 7.87 5.88
CA LEU A 326 -22.08 7.47 4.58
C LEU A 326 -21.98 5.97 4.33
N LEU A 327 -20.89 5.33 4.78
CA LEU A 327 -20.71 3.90 4.61
C LEU A 327 -21.68 3.11 5.50
N GLU A 328 -21.85 3.55 6.75
CA GLU A 328 -22.71 2.98 7.78
C GLU A 328 -24.16 2.96 7.31
N ARG A 329 -24.61 4.05 6.68
CA ARG A 329 -25.92 4.12 6.01
C ARG A 329 -26.07 3.06 4.94
N GLN A 330 -25.06 2.89 4.09
CA GLN A 330 -25.09 1.88 3.04
C GLN A 330 -25.04 0.46 3.61
N LEU A 331 -24.24 0.20 4.64
CA LEU A 331 -24.18 -1.10 5.34
C LEU A 331 -25.54 -1.44 5.96
N THR A 332 -26.19 -0.47 6.61
CA THR A 332 -27.55 -0.60 7.15
C THR A 332 -28.55 -0.95 6.04
N SER A 333 -28.49 -0.23 4.90
CA SER A 333 -29.38 -0.48 3.77
C SER A 333 -29.22 -1.88 3.15
N ASN A 334 -28.02 -2.46 3.26
CA ASN A 334 -27.71 -3.81 2.80
C ASN A 334 -28.01 -4.89 3.87
N ASN A 335 -28.61 -4.52 5.01
CA ASN A 335 -28.85 -5.39 6.17
C ASN A 335 -27.57 -6.05 6.72
N ILE A 336 -26.46 -5.31 6.72
CA ILE A 336 -25.19 -5.76 7.31
C ILE A 336 -25.11 -5.26 8.75
N LEU A 337 -25.03 -6.19 9.70
CA LEU A 337 -24.80 -5.88 11.11
C LEU A 337 -23.37 -5.30 11.26
N HIS A 338 -23.27 -4.12 11.86
CA HIS A 338 -22.01 -3.42 12.02
C HIS A 338 -22.01 -2.58 13.30
N SER A 339 -20.81 -2.32 13.81
CA SER A 339 -20.58 -1.53 15.03
C SER A 339 -19.53 -0.45 14.75
N CYS A 340 -19.91 0.81 14.95
CA CYS A 340 -19.00 1.96 14.83
C CYS A 340 -18.14 2.08 16.09
N ILE A 341 -16.82 2.18 15.91
CA ILE A 341 -15.85 2.27 16.99
C ILE A 341 -15.01 3.54 16.81
N TYR A 342 -15.17 4.50 17.71
CA TYR A 342 -14.50 5.80 17.72
C TYR A 342 -13.92 6.17 19.10
N SER A 343 -13.99 5.26 20.07
CA SER A 343 -13.35 5.38 21.38
C SER A 343 -12.75 4.05 21.86
N ASP A 344 -11.92 4.11 22.91
CA ASP A 344 -11.26 2.95 23.54
C ASP A 344 -12.20 2.10 24.41
N ARG A 345 -13.45 2.55 24.62
CA ARG A 345 -14.43 1.93 25.52
C ARG A 345 -15.50 1.12 24.81
N GLU A 346 -15.53 1.16 23.49
CA GLU A 346 -16.54 0.48 22.68
C GLU A 346 -16.12 -0.97 22.39
N SER A 347 -17.09 -1.87 22.51
CA SER A 347 -16.98 -3.29 22.18
C SER A 347 -18.01 -3.63 21.12
N TYR A 348 -17.70 -4.59 20.26
CA TYR A 348 -18.61 -5.09 19.21
C TYR A 348 -18.88 -6.58 19.39
N ASP A 349 -20.02 -7.05 18.88
CA ASP A 349 -20.35 -8.47 18.87
C ASP A 349 -19.54 -9.22 17.79
N PRO A 350 -19.10 -10.47 18.03
CA PRO A 350 -18.39 -11.25 17.00
C PRO A 350 -19.11 -11.41 15.65
N ASP A 351 -20.44 -11.30 15.62
CA ASP A 351 -21.24 -11.38 14.39
C ASP A 351 -21.40 -10.02 13.68
N GLU A 352 -20.93 -8.93 14.28
CA GLU A 352 -20.95 -7.58 13.72
C GLU A 352 -19.65 -7.25 12.99
N LEU A 353 -19.76 -6.44 11.93
CA LEU A 353 -18.61 -5.86 11.25
C LEU A 353 -18.13 -4.60 11.99
N PRO A 354 -16.94 -4.59 12.60
CA PRO A 354 -16.41 -3.38 13.24
C PRO A 354 -15.97 -2.35 12.20
N VAL A 355 -16.42 -1.10 12.39
CA VAL A 355 -16.03 0.08 11.59
C VAL A 355 -15.30 1.08 12.49
N TYR A 356 -13.98 1.12 12.36
CA TYR A 356 -13.10 1.93 13.19
C TYR A 356 -12.87 3.32 12.59
N HIS A 357 -13.33 4.37 13.26
CA HIS A 357 -13.08 5.76 12.89
C HIS A 357 -11.85 6.31 13.62
N VAL A 358 -10.67 6.03 13.06
CA VAL A 358 -9.39 6.30 13.72
C VAL A 358 -9.05 7.79 13.87
N HIS A 359 -9.70 8.64 13.07
CA HIS A 359 -9.57 10.10 13.15
C HIS A 359 -10.74 10.78 13.84
N GLY A 360 -11.80 10.04 14.20
CA GLY A 360 -13.01 10.57 14.81
C GLY A 360 -14.24 10.40 13.94
N PHE A 361 -15.41 10.62 14.54
CA PHE A 361 -16.70 10.32 13.92
C PHE A 361 -17.69 11.48 14.14
N LEU A 362 -18.28 11.95 13.04
CA LEU A 362 -19.20 13.08 12.93
C LEU A 362 -20.41 12.69 12.05
N PRO A 363 -21.30 11.81 12.54
CA PRO A 363 -22.51 11.42 11.81
C PRO A 363 -23.45 12.61 11.65
N GLU A 364 -24.19 12.67 10.54
CA GLU A 364 -25.21 13.71 10.32
C GLU A 364 -26.31 13.61 11.38
N GLU A 365 -26.78 12.38 11.63
CA GLU A 365 -27.83 12.08 12.59
C GLU A 365 -27.21 11.62 13.92
N ARG A 366 -26.74 12.58 14.71
CA ARG A 366 -26.06 12.31 16.00
C ARG A 366 -26.89 11.49 16.98
N ASN A 367 -28.22 11.60 16.94
CA ASN A 367 -29.11 10.90 17.87
C ASN A 367 -29.11 9.37 17.69
N LYS A 368 -28.60 8.87 16.56
CA LYS A 368 -28.50 7.43 16.29
C LYS A 368 -27.30 6.77 16.97
N TYR A 369 -26.37 7.55 17.51
CA TYR A 369 -25.09 7.06 18.01
C TYR A 369 -24.84 7.55 19.45
N GLU A 370 -24.39 6.64 20.32
CA GLU A 370 -24.14 6.94 21.73
C GLU A 370 -22.69 7.30 22.00
N GLY A 371 -22.40 8.19 22.96
CA GLY A 371 -21.00 8.44 23.35
C GLY A 371 -20.15 9.22 22.32
N LEU A 372 -20.77 9.88 21.34
CA LEU A 372 -20.10 10.74 20.34
C LEU A 372 -19.18 11.81 20.95
N ASP A 373 -19.45 12.23 22.19
CA ASP A 373 -18.61 13.18 22.93
C ASP A 373 -17.21 12.63 23.19
N ASN A 374 -17.08 11.32 23.39
CA ASN A 374 -15.83 10.61 23.64
C ASN A 374 -15.04 10.31 22.35
N SER A 375 -15.59 10.64 21.18
CA SER A 375 -14.87 10.47 19.91
C SER A 375 -13.56 11.24 19.92
N THR A 376 -12.48 10.54 19.63
CA THR A 376 -11.15 11.13 19.46
C THR A 376 -11.18 11.94 18.17
N LEU A 377 -11.35 13.26 18.29
CA LEU A 377 -11.41 14.13 17.11
C LEU A 377 -9.98 14.58 16.75
N VAL A 378 -9.40 13.90 15.77
CA VAL A 378 -8.07 14.18 15.21
C VAL A 378 -8.22 15.27 14.16
N PHE A 379 -8.51 16.48 14.65
CA PHE A 379 -8.92 17.62 13.82
C PHE A 379 -7.84 18.71 13.74
N SER A 380 -6.90 18.76 14.68
CA SER A 380 -5.81 19.74 14.67
C SER A 380 -4.45 19.08 14.57
N GLU A 381 -3.42 19.85 14.22
CA GLU A 381 -2.02 19.41 14.24
C GLU A 381 -1.68 18.72 15.58
N GLU A 382 -2.19 19.25 16.70
CA GLU A 382 -1.98 18.63 18.01
C GLU A 382 -2.62 17.26 18.14
N GLY A 383 -3.77 17.01 17.51
CA GLY A 383 -4.40 15.69 17.50
C GLY A 383 -3.54 14.66 16.77
N TYR A 384 -2.98 15.05 15.62
CA TYR A 384 -2.02 14.21 14.88
C TYR A 384 -0.75 13.98 15.68
N HIS A 385 -0.17 15.02 16.30
CA HIS A 385 1.01 14.88 17.16
C HIS A 385 0.76 13.99 18.37
N GLN A 386 -0.43 14.08 18.99
CA GLN A 386 -0.78 13.24 20.13
C GLN A 386 -0.81 11.76 19.72
N ILE A 387 -1.51 11.42 18.64
CA ILE A 387 -1.54 10.04 18.13
C ILE A 387 -0.17 9.56 17.66
N TYR A 388 0.63 10.45 17.07
CA TYR A 388 1.98 10.11 16.63
C TYR A 388 2.92 9.83 17.81
N SER A 389 2.83 10.64 18.87
CA SER A 389 3.64 10.50 20.08
C SER A 389 3.21 9.32 20.96
N ASP A 390 1.91 9.04 21.03
CA ASP A 390 1.35 7.95 21.81
C ASP A 390 1.30 6.66 20.99
N THR A 391 2.36 5.86 21.14
CA THR A 391 2.47 4.57 20.45
C THR A 391 1.35 3.59 20.86
N TYR A 392 0.80 3.71 22.07
CA TYR A 392 -0.24 2.81 22.60
C TYR A 392 -1.65 3.34 22.41
N HIS A 393 -1.81 4.46 21.70
CA HIS A 393 -3.13 4.97 21.36
C HIS A 393 -3.95 3.90 20.62
N TRP A 394 -5.22 3.71 21.04
CA TRP A 394 -6.09 2.63 20.54
C TRP A 394 -6.17 2.59 19.01
N SER A 395 -6.20 3.76 18.36
CA SER A 395 -6.26 3.85 16.90
C SER A 395 -5.02 3.29 16.22
N ASN A 396 -3.82 3.46 16.81
CA ASN A 396 -2.58 2.88 16.30
C ASN A 396 -2.58 1.36 16.47
N LEU A 397 -3.06 0.87 17.62
CA LEU A 397 -3.11 -0.57 17.91
C LEU A 397 -4.07 -1.31 16.98
N VAL A 398 -5.26 -0.75 16.72
CA VAL A 398 -6.24 -1.31 15.79
C VAL A 398 -5.69 -1.36 14.37
N GLN A 399 -5.06 -0.27 13.91
CA GLN A 399 -4.42 -0.22 12.59
C GLN A 399 -3.29 -1.26 12.47
N LEU A 400 -2.40 -1.35 13.45
CA LEU A 400 -1.32 -2.34 13.46
C LEU A 400 -1.84 -3.78 13.48
N ASN A 401 -2.90 -4.05 14.24
CA ASN A 401 -3.55 -5.35 14.26
C ASN A 401 -4.11 -5.71 12.87
N GLY A 402 -4.81 -4.76 12.23
CA GLY A 402 -5.32 -4.92 10.87
C GLY A 402 -4.20 -5.19 9.85
N LEU A 403 -3.12 -4.43 9.90
CA LEU A 403 -1.97 -4.57 9.00
C LEU A 403 -1.18 -5.87 9.22
N ARG A 404 -1.12 -6.38 10.47
CA ARG A 404 -0.39 -7.63 10.75
C ARG A 404 -1.19 -8.87 10.36
N GLU A 405 -2.46 -8.92 10.74
CA GLU A 405 -3.29 -10.13 10.67
C GLU A 405 -4.03 -10.28 9.33
N ASN A 406 -4.37 -9.18 8.66
CA ASN A 406 -5.20 -9.19 7.46
C ASN A 406 -4.44 -8.65 6.23
N ASN A 407 -4.91 -9.05 5.04
CA ASN A 407 -4.58 -8.32 3.83
C ASN A 407 -5.43 -7.04 3.81
N CYS A 408 -4.84 -5.90 3.46
CA CYS A 408 -5.54 -4.62 3.52
C CYS A 408 -5.76 -4.08 2.12
N LEU A 409 -6.96 -3.56 1.85
CA LEU A 409 -7.25 -2.77 0.64
C LEU A 409 -7.50 -1.32 1.02
N MET A 410 -6.62 -0.46 0.52
CA MET A 410 -6.65 0.98 0.73
C MET A 410 -7.37 1.64 -0.44
N ILE A 411 -8.47 2.33 -0.14
CA ILE A 411 -9.36 2.96 -1.12
C ILE A 411 -9.53 4.43 -0.75
N GLY A 412 -9.31 5.34 -1.69
CA GLY A 412 -9.47 6.77 -1.45
C GLY A 412 -8.43 7.38 -0.50
N LEU A 413 -7.31 6.69 -0.27
CA LEU A 413 -6.17 7.18 0.51
C LEU A 413 -5.09 7.73 -0.42
N SER A 414 -4.58 8.92 -0.11
CA SER A 414 -3.45 9.53 -0.83
C SER A 414 -2.12 8.85 -0.52
N MET A 415 -2.08 7.99 0.51
CA MET A 415 -0.86 7.39 1.07
C MET A 415 0.19 8.43 1.48
N THR A 416 -0.21 9.67 1.77
CA THR A 416 0.68 10.76 2.22
C THR A 416 0.73 10.92 3.73
N ASP A 417 -0.20 10.30 4.47
CA ASP A 417 -0.27 10.37 5.92
C ASP A 417 1.00 9.77 6.58
N PRO A 418 1.79 10.57 7.31
CA PRO A 418 2.99 10.11 8.01
C PRO A 418 2.70 9.00 9.04
N ASN A 419 1.56 9.03 9.72
CA ASN A 419 1.22 8.01 10.72
C ASN A 419 0.95 6.67 10.04
N LEU A 420 0.13 6.64 8.99
CA LEU A 420 -0.12 5.42 8.22
C LEU A 420 1.19 4.83 7.65
N ARG A 421 2.07 5.67 7.07
CA ARG A 421 3.37 5.23 6.56
C ARG A 421 4.26 4.62 7.65
N ARG A 422 4.28 5.23 8.84
CA ARG A 422 5.00 4.70 10.02
C ARG A 422 4.44 3.34 10.43
N LEU A 423 3.12 3.19 10.51
CA LEU A 423 2.48 1.92 10.90
C LEU A 423 2.74 0.82 9.86
N LEU A 424 2.72 1.17 8.57
CA LEU A 424 3.09 0.25 7.49
C LEU A 424 4.53 -0.22 7.60
N ASP A 425 5.47 0.71 7.80
CA ASP A 425 6.89 0.39 8.01
C ASP A 425 7.07 -0.59 9.19
N ILE A 426 6.40 -0.34 10.32
CA ILE A 426 6.44 -1.24 11.49
C ILE A 426 5.84 -2.62 11.15
N SER A 427 4.70 -2.66 10.48
CA SER A 427 4.01 -3.90 10.14
C SER A 427 4.78 -4.75 9.12
N ALA A 428 5.51 -4.09 8.22
CA ALA A 428 6.26 -4.71 7.15
C ALA A 428 7.47 -5.50 7.68
N ARG A 429 8.10 -5.09 8.78
CA ARG A 429 9.37 -5.69 9.30
C ARG A 429 9.41 -7.22 9.45
N ASN A 430 8.28 -7.89 9.57
CA ASN A 430 8.22 -9.35 9.72
C ASN A 430 7.61 -10.08 8.51
N ILE A 431 7.42 -9.38 7.39
CA ILE A 431 6.76 -9.90 6.21
C ILE A 431 7.74 -9.92 5.03
N GLU A 432 7.86 -11.04 4.32
CA GLU A 432 8.78 -11.13 3.17
C GLU A 432 8.21 -10.57 1.87
N ARG A 433 6.88 -10.42 1.74
CA ARG A 433 6.20 -9.95 0.52
C ARG A 433 5.07 -8.97 0.82
N SER A 434 4.76 -8.09 -0.13
CA SER A 434 3.62 -7.19 0.00
C SER A 434 2.31 -7.98 0.21
N LYS A 435 1.59 -7.65 1.28
CA LYS A 435 0.27 -8.22 1.61
C LYS A 435 -0.87 -7.27 1.32
N HIS A 436 -0.58 -5.97 1.29
CA HIS A 436 -1.59 -4.93 1.17
C HIS A 436 -1.69 -4.44 -0.27
N TYR A 437 -2.83 -3.85 -0.60
CA TYR A 437 -3.15 -3.30 -1.91
C TYR A 437 -3.64 -1.88 -1.74
N ALA A 438 -3.23 -0.97 -2.62
CA ALA A 438 -3.69 0.43 -2.60
C ALA A 438 -4.06 0.91 -4.00
N PHE A 439 -5.23 1.50 -4.15
CA PHE A 439 -5.62 2.18 -5.38
C PHE A 439 -4.90 3.53 -5.48
N MET A 440 -4.10 3.72 -6.53
CA MET A 440 -3.42 5.00 -6.81
C MET A 440 -3.77 5.48 -8.21
N LYS A 441 -4.02 6.79 -8.34
CA LYS A 441 -4.28 7.41 -9.64
C LYS A 441 -2.99 7.48 -10.45
N ARG A 442 -3.01 6.94 -11.66
CA ARG A 442 -1.89 7.02 -12.61
C ARG A 442 -1.97 8.36 -13.33
N LEU A 443 -0.84 9.07 -13.42
CA LEU A 443 -0.78 10.34 -14.14
C LEU A 443 -0.77 10.07 -15.64
N ALA A 444 -1.80 10.53 -16.35
CA ALA A 444 -1.86 10.45 -17.79
C ALA A 444 -0.97 11.53 -18.43
N LEU A 445 -0.34 11.22 -19.57
CA LEU A 445 0.47 12.19 -20.31
C LEU A 445 -0.33 13.44 -20.66
N LYS A 446 -1.62 13.29 -21.00
CA LYS A 446 -2.52 14.40 -21.30
C LYS A 446 -2.70 15.35 -20.11
N SER A 447 -2.94 14.82 -18.92
CA SER A 447 -3.10 15.64 -17.70
C SER A 447 -1.80 16.26 -17.21
N PHE A 448 -0.65 15.68 -17.58
CA PHE A 448 0.66 16.16 -17.13
C PHE A 448 1.29 17.17 -18.09
N ALA A 449 1.17 16.93 -19.41
CA ALA A 449 1.80 17.75 -20.43
C ALA A 449 0.93 18.95 -20.86
N TYR A 450 -0.36 18.99 -20.53
CA TYR A 450 -1.29 20.06 -20.92
C TYR A 450 -1.94 20.69 -19.68
N ASP A 451 -2.01 22.01 -19.64
CA ASP A 451 -2.68 22.74 -18.57
C ASP A 451 -4.21 22.67 -18.74
N ASN A 452 -4.95 22.56 -17.63
CA ASN A 452 -6.41 22.50 -17.60
C ASN A 452 -7.08 23.74 -18.21
N LYS A 453 -6.34 24.85 -18.41
CA LYS A 453 -6.84 26.11 -18.97
C LYS A 453 -6.52 26.32 -20.47
N SER A 454 -5.62 25.54 -21.08
CA SER A 454 -5.27 25.71 -22.49
C SER A 454 -4.88 24.38 -23.14
N THR A 455 -5.81 23.81 -23.89
CA THR A 455 -5.68 22.50 -24.56
C THR A 455 -4.82 22.53 -25.83
N LYS A 456 -4.26 23.68 -26.23
CA LYS A 456 -3.58 23.84 -27.53
C LYS A 456 -2.05 23.82 -27.47
N ASN A 457 -1.45 24.25 -26.36
CA ASN A 457 0.01 24.28 -26.23
C ASN A 457 0.42 23.38 -25.06
N PRO A 458 1.27 22.35 -25.29
CA PRO A 458 1.82 21.59 -24.19
C PRO A 458 2.72 22.49 -23.33
N VAL A 459 2.64 22.33 -22.01
CA VAL A 459 3.54 22.99 -21.04
C VAL A 459 4.96 22.42 -21.17
N ILE A 460 5.08 21.20 -21.71
CA ILE A 460 6.33 20.48 -21.91
C ILE A 460 6.52 20.19 -23.40
N ASP A 461 7.53 20.82 -24.02
CA ASP A 461 7.82 20.65 -25.45
C ASP A 461 8.26 19.22 -25.81
N ASN A 462 8.95 18.53 -24.89
CA ASN A 462 9.43 17.16 -25.08
C ASN A 462 8.45 16.12 -24.51
N LEU A 463 7.43 15.78 -25.29
CA LEU A 463 6.42 14.79 -24.91
C LEU A 463 7.02 13.39 -24.68
N GLU A 464 7.99 12.95 -25.48
CA GLU A 464 8.67 11.66 -25.29
C GLU A 464 9.47 11.61 -23.98
N GLY A 465 10.11 12.72 -23.62
CA GLY A 465 10.80 12.89 -22.34
C GLY A 465 9.84 12.86 -21.16
N ALA A 466 8.67 13.51 -21.30
CA ALA A 466 7.62 13.50 -20.29
C ALA A 466 7.03 12.10 -20.09
N GLU A 467 6.80 11.34 -21.15
CA GLU A 467 6.31 9.97 -21.08
C GLU A 467 7.31 9.05 -20.36
N LYS A 468 8.60 9.13 -20.73
CA LYS A 468 9.67 8.37 -20.04
C LYS A 468 9.78 8.79 -18.57
N PHE A 469 9.66 10.08 -18.26
CA PHE A 469 9.68 10.56 -16.88
C PHE A 469 8.50 10.01 -16.07
N LEU A 470 7.27 10.06 -16.61
CA LEU A 470 6.09 9.53 -15.95
C LEU A 470 6.19 8.04 -15.70
N GLN A 471 6.71 7.27 -16.68
CA GLN A 471 6.95 5.85 -16.49
C GLN A 471 7.94 5.60 -15.35
N ARG A 472 9.05 6.34 -15.30
CA ARG A 472 10.03 6.26 -14.21
C ARG A 472 9.42 6.63 -12.86
N HIS A 473 8.61 7.68 -12.82
CA HIS A 473 7.91 8.13 -11.63
C HIS A 473 6.93 7.07 -11.10
N HIS A 474 6.14 6.44 -11.98
CA HIS A 474 5.23 5.35 -11.58
C HIS A 474 6.00 4.13 -11.05
N ASN A 475 7.06 3.69 -11.75
CA ASN A 475 7.88 2.56 -11.30
C ASN A 475 8.55 2.85 -9.95
N LEU A 476 9.02 4.08 -9.73
CA LEU A 476 9.60 4.49 -8.46
C LEU A 476 8.56 4.45 -7.32
N ASN A 477 7.34 4.95 -7.57
CA ASN A 477 6.26 4.88 -6.58
C ASN A 477 5.88 3.44 -6.23
N GLU A 478 5.85 2.54 -7.22
CA GLU A 478 5.62 1.11 -6.95
C GLU A 478 6.70 0.51 -6.05
N GLU A 479 7.98 0.80 -6.31
CA GLU A 479 9.07 0.28 -5.49
C GLU A 479 9.02 0.82 -4.05
N LEU A 480 8.75 2.12 -3.89
CA LEU A 480 8.58 2.72 -2.55
C LEU A 480 7.41 2.09 -1.77
N MET A 481 6.28 1.84 -2.44
CA MET A 481 5.12 1.21 -1.79
C MET A 481 5.37 -0.27 -1.48
N LYS A 482 6.09 -0.99 -2.35
CA LYS A 482 6.48 -2.39 -2.11
C LYS A 482 7.34 -2.55 -0.86
N GLU A 483 8.24 -1.60 -0.58
CA GLU A 483 9.02 -1.59 0.66
C GLU A 483 8.13 -1.50 1.91
N LEU A 484 7.05 -0.72 1.83
CA LEU A 484 6.03 -0.61 2.88
C LEU A 484 5.07 -1.81 2.91
N GLY A 485 5.30 -2.84 2.08
CA GLY A 485 4.45 -4.02 2.00
C GLY A 485 3.14 -3.81 1.23
N VAL A 486 3.06 -2.76 0.41
CA VAL A 486 1.86 -2.36 -0.35
C VAL A 486 2.09 -2.53 -1.86
N THR A 487 1.15 -3.19 -2.54
CA THR A 487 1.12 -3.30 -4.00
C THR A 487 0.15 -2.27 -4.58
N ILE A 488 0.59 -1.48 -5.54
CA ILE A 488 -0.26 -0.46 -6.16
C ILE A 488 -1.19 -1.09 -7.22
N ILE A 489 -2.45 -0.66 -7.20
CA ILE A 489 -3.43 -0.90 -8.26
C ILE A 489 -3.67 0.45 -8.95
N TRP A 490 -3.11 0.61 -10.14
CA TRP A 490 -3.25 1.85 -10.92
C TRP A 490 -4.66 1.97 -11.51
N TYR A 491 -5.21 3.18 -11.45
CA TYR A 491 -6.42 3.58 -12.18
C TYR A 491 -6.24 4.92 -12.86
N GLU A 492 -6.98 5.19 -13.94
CA GLU A 492 -6.97 6.49 -14.61
C GLU A 492 -8.20 7.31 -14.21
N ASP A 493 -9.37 6.65 -14.25
CA ASP A 493 -10.65 7.23 -13.90
C ASP A 493 -11.18 6.70 -12.57
N TYR A 494 -11.87 7.54 -11.79
CA TYR A 494 -12.40 7.13 -10.49
C TYR A 494 -13.46 6.03 -10.60
N ASP A 495 -14.11 5.89 -11.77
CA ASP A 495 -15.06 4.83 -12.07
C ASP A 495 -14.40 3.45 -12.30
N ASP A 496 -13.08 3.39 -12.50
CA ASP A 496 -12.35 2.13 -12.58
C ASP A 496 -12.35 1.40 -11.23
N ILE A 497 -12.31 2.16 -10.11
CA ILE A 497 -12.24 1.61 -8.75
C ILE A 497 -13.46 0.72 -8.45
N PRO A 498 -14.72 1.19 -8.57
CA PRO A 498 -15.87 0.33 -8.36
C PRO A 498 -15.93 -0.84 -9.34
N PHE A 499 -15.51 -0.67 -10.59
CA PHE A 499 -15.45 -1.76 -11.56
C PHE A 499 -14.51 -2.89 -11.10
N ILE A 500 -13.29 -2.54 -10.66
CA ILE A 500 -12.31 -3.52 -10.16
C ILE A 500 -12.82 -4.20 -8.89
N ILE A 501 -13.46 -3.46 -7.98
CA ILE A 501 -14.07 -4.02 -6.77
C ILE A 501 -15.19 -5.02 -7.12
N GLU A 502 -16.04 -4.67 -8.08
CA GLU A 502 -17.09 -5.56 -8.59
C GLU A 502 -16.50 -6.82 -9.22
N GLU A 503 -15.38 -6.72 -9.94
CA GLU A 503 -14.68 -7.88 -10.51
C GLU A 503 -14.10 -8.81 -9.44
N VAL A 504 -13.46 -8.25 -8.41
CA VAL A 504 -12.91 -8.99 -7.27
C VAL A 504 -14.00 -9.74 -6.50
N THR A 505 -15.20 -9.16 -6.43
CA THR A 505 -16.36 -9.77 -5.74
C THR A 505 -17.17 -10.74 -6.61
N ARG A 506 -17.01 -10.70 -7.93
CA ARG A 506 -17.62 -11.67 -8.87
C ARG A 506 -16.90 -13.01 -8.75
N TYR A 507 -17.67 -14.09 -8.76
CA TYR A 507 -17.15 -15.46 -8.73
C TYR A 507 -16.79 -15.90 -10.13
#